data_AF-A0A0L8KA01-F1
#
_entry.id   AF-A0A0L8KA01-F1
#
_cell.length_a   1.000
_cell.length_b   1.000
_cell.length_c   1.000
_cell.angle_alpha   90.00
_cell.angle_beta   90.00
_cell.angle_gamma   90.00
#
_symmetry.space_group_name_H-M   'P 1'
#
loop_
_entity.id
_entity.type
_entity.pdbx_description
1 polymer ?
#
loop_
_entity_poly.entity_id
_entity_poly.type
_entity_poly.pdbx_seq_one_letter_code
_entity_poly.pdbx_strand_id
1 'polypeptide(L)' 'MLYYENEVKKAIDQKQVVYYHVTPEYDGNTVVPFRYRMQAEGWPPLGREEYISMSMWRIRYSL' A
#
# COMPACT_ATOMS: atom_id res chain seq x y z
N MET A 1 8.31 2.36 -1.98
CA MET A 1 7.69 2.11 -0.67
C MET A 1 7.37 3.42 0.04
N LEU A 2 8.39 4.22 0.43
CA LEU A 2 8.21 5.48 1.17
C LEU A 2 7.16 6.45 0.62
N TYR A 3 7.10 6.61 -0.71
CA TYR A 3 6.08 7.48 -1.34
C TYR A 3 4.64 7.06 -0.98
N TYR A 4 4.31 5.76 -1.02
CA TYR A 4 2.97 5.28 -0.68
C TYR A 4 2.67 5.36 0.81
N GLU A 5 3.67 5.09 1.64
CA GLU A 5 3.53 5.22 3.09
C GLU A 5 3.24 6.67 3.49
N ASN A 6 3.80 7.64 2.75
CA ASN A 6 3.46 9.04 2.94
C ASN A 6 2.00 9.36 2.56
N GLU A 7 1.45 8.75 1.50
CA GLU A 7 0.03 8.93 1.14
C GLU A 7 -0.90 8.28 2.18
N VAL A 8 -0.59 7.08 2.66
CA VAL A 8 -1.30 6.43 3.78
C VAL A 8 -1.24 7.30 5.03
N LYS A 9 -0.07 7.86 5.34
CA LYS A 9 0.10 8.76 6.48
C LYS A 9 -0.77 10.02 6.34
N LYS A 10 -0.83 10.64 5.15
CA LYS A 10 -1.70 11.80 4.91
C LYS A 10 -3.18 11.47 5.16
N ALA A 11 -3.64 10.30 4.70
CA ALA A 11 -5.01 9.83 4.94
C ALA A 11 -5.31 9.66 6.44
N ILE A 12 -4.39 9.07 7.20
CA ILE A 12 -4.49 8.93 8.67
C ILE A 12 -4.51 10.31 9.34
N ASP A 13 -3.64 11.23 8.91
CA ASP A 13 -3.56 12.59 9.45
C ASP A 13 -4.88 13.36 9.20
N GLN A 14 -5.57 13.05 8.09
CA GLN A 14 -6.93 13.52 7.76
C GLN A 14 -8.06 12.79 8.50
N LYS A 15 -7.73 11.99 9.52
CA LYS A 15 -8.67 11.21 10.34
C LYS A 15 -9.41 10.10 9.60
N GLN A 16 -8.89 9.64 8.46
CA GLN A 16 -9.41 8.45 7.80
C GLN A 16 -8.96 7.19 8.55
N VAL A 17 -9.82 6.16 8.55
CA VAL A 17 -9.43 4.78 8.90
C VAL A 17 -8.86 4.16 7.64
N VAL A 18 -7.67 3.57 7.70
CA VAL A 18 -7.02 2.98 6.52
C VAL A 18 -6.79 1.49 6.73
N TYR A 19 -7.32 0.66 5.84
CA TYR A 19 -6.92 -0.73 5.70
C TYR A 19 -5.69 -0.77 4.80
N TYR A 20 -4.58 -1.26 5.32
CA TYR A 20 -3.31 -1.28 4.62
C TYR A 20 -2.73 -2.69 4.64
N HIS A 21 -2.38 -3.21 3.47
CA HIS A 21 -1.84 -4.55 3.29
C HIS A 21 -0.60 -4.53 2.41
N VAL A 22 0.46 -5.21 2.86
CA VAL A 22 1.72 -5.35 2.14
C VAL A 22 2.04 -6.83 1.97
N THR A 23 2.16 -7.26 0.72
CA THR A 23 2.50 -8.64 0.37
C THR A 23 3.86 -8.67 -0.32
N PRO A 24 4.89 -9.30 0.27
CA PRO A 24 6.12 -9.59 -0.44
C PRO A 24 5.86 -10.64 -1.52
N GLU A 25 6.43 -10.45 -2.71
CA GLU A 25 6.36 -11.44 -3.78
C GLU A 25 7.76 -12.01 -4.05
N TYR A 26 7.83 -13.34 -4.06
CA TYR A 26 9.05 -14.13 -4.20
C TYR A 26 9.07 -14.84 -5.54
N ASP A 27 10.27 -15.08 -6.06
CA ASP A 27 10.47 -15.89 -7.27
C ASP A 27 10.93 -17.29 -6.84
N GLY A 28 10.03 -18.27 -6.94
CA GLY A 28 10.29 -19.61 -6.43
C GLY A 28 10.60 -19.63 -4.93
N ASN A 29 11.73 -20.23 -4.56
CA ASN A 29 12.18 -20.42 -3.17
C ASN A 29 13.18 -19.35 -2.71
N THR A 30 13.22 -18.18 -3.35
CA THR A 30 14.13 -17.12 -2.92
C THR A 30 13.75 -16.63 -1.52
N VAL A 31 14.76 -16.37 -0.68
CA VAL A 31 14.56 -15.80 0.67
C VAL A 31 14.30 -14.28 0.60
N VAL A 32 14.76 -13.64 -0.47
CA VAL A 32 14.58 -12.21 -0.70
C VAL A 32 13.43 -12.01 -1.71
N PRO A 33 12.41 -11.19 -1.39
CA PRO A 33 11.34 -10.88 -2.32
C PRO A 33 11.85 -9.96 -3.44
N PHE A 34 11.37 -10.16 -4.65
CA PHE A 34 11.76 -9.34 -5.80
C PHE A 34 10.91 -8.06 -5.92
N ARG A 35 9.71 -8.05 -5.33
CA ARG A 35 8.86 -6.85 -5.21
C ARG A 35 7.93 -6.94 -4.00
N TYR A 36 7.31 -5.81 -3.67
CA TYR A 36 6.24 -5.71 -2.70
C TYR A 36 4.98 -5.20 -3.39
N ARG A 37 3.86 -5.91 -3.19
CA ARG A 37 2.53 -5.43 -3.54
C ARG A 37 1.98 -4.67 -2.35
N MET A 38 1.59 -3.42 -2.58
CA MET A 38 1.04 -2.55 -1.55
C MET A 38 -0.39 -2.20 -1.93
N GLN A 39 -1.32 -2.36 -0.99
CA GLN A 39 -2.74 -2.07 -1.17
C GLN A 39 -3.21 -1.24 0.03
N ALA A 40 -3.95 -0.17 -0.23
CA ALA A 40 -4.51 0.69 0.79
C ALA A 40 -5.95 1.07 0.40
N GLU A 41 -6.86 1.05 1.37
CA GLU A 41 -8.22 1.55 1.27
C GLU A 41 -8.49 2.47 2.46
N GLY A 42 -8.97 3.68 2.20
CA GLY A 42 -9.27 4.69 3.22
C GLY A 42 -10.77 4.91 3.35
N TRP A 43 -11.26 5.06 4.58
CA TRP A 43 -12.62 5.49 4.87
C TRP A 43 -12.61 6.75 5.72
N PRO A 44 -13.36 7.79 5.34
CA PRO A 44 -13.43 9.00 6.15
C PRO A 44 -14.18 8.75 7.46
N PRO A 45 -13.94 9.59 8.47
CA PRO A 45 -14.42 9.40 9.84
C PRO A 45 -15.95 9.45 10.01
N LEU A 46 -16.71 9.74 8.95
CA LEU A 46 -18.17 9.89 8.98
C LEU A 46 -18.93 8.83 8.16
N GLY A 47 -18.29 7.69 7.83
CA GLY A 47 -18.98 6.57 7.19
C GLY A 47 -19.48 6.84 5.75
N ARG A 48 -19.05 7.93 5.12
CA ARG A 48 -19.23 8.15 3.69
C ARG A 48 -18.08 7.51 2.94
N GLU A 49 -18.30 6.41 2.25
CA GLU A 49 -17.22 5.75 1.49
C GLU A 49 -16.58 6.73 0.49
N GLU A 50 -15.28 6.96 0.62
CA GLU A 50 -14.45 7.60 -0.40
C GLU A 50 -13.40 6.57 -0.81
N TYR A 51 -13.65 5.87 -1.92
CA TYR A 51 -12.78 4.79 -2.38
C TYR A 51 -11.49 5.35 -2.98
N ILE A 52 -10.43 5.40 -2.18
CA ILE A 52 -9.06 5.57 -2.71
C ILE A 52 -8.55 4.18 -3.08
N SER A 53 -8.85 3.71 -4.29
CA SER A 53 -8.26 2.47 -4.82
C SER A 53 -6.90 2.78 -5.45
N MET A 54 -5.83 2.56 -4.68
CA MET A 54 -4.46 2.65 -5.19
C MET A 54 -3.89 1.24 -5.36
N SER A 55 -3.88 0.76 -6.61
CA SER A 55 -3.24 -0.50 -7.01
C SER A 55 -1.98 -0.18 -7.81
N MET A 56 -0.77 -0.44 -7.28
CA MET A 56 0.47 -0.24 -8.05
C MET A 56 1.32 -1.50 -8.15
N TRP A 57 1.71 -1.82 -9.39
CA TRP A 57 2.45 -3.02 -9.79
C TRP A 57 3.87 -2.69 -10.25
N ARG A 58 4.76 -2.16 -9.40
CA ARG A 58 6.20 -2.14 -9.76
C ARG A 58 7.11 -1.65 -8.62
N ILE A 59 8.05 -2.51 -8.24
CA ILE A 59 9.48 -2.15 -8.17
C ILE A 59 10.22 -3.36 -8.76
N ARG A 60 10.97 -3.18 -9.85
CA ARG A 60 11.98 -4.14 -10.31
C ARG A 60 13.30 -3.70 -9.68
N TYR A 61 13.93 -4.54 -8.89
CA TYR A 61 15.36 -4.40 -8.61
C TYR A 61 16.09 -5.17 -9.72
N SER A 62 16.74 -4.45 -10.64
CA SER A 62 17.86 -5.00 -11.42
C SER A 62 19.12 -4.80 -10.57
N LEU A 63 19.77 -5.91 -10.23
CA LEU A 63 21.12 -5.93 -9.63
C LEU A 63 22.12 -5.26 -10.56
#